data_AF-A7I3T3-F1
#
_entry.id   AF-A7I3T3-F1
#
_cell.length_a   1.000
_cell.length_b   1.000
_cell.length_c   1.000
_cell.angle_alpha   90.00
_cell.angle_beta   90.00
_cell.angle_gamma   90.00
#
_symmetry.space_group_name_H-M   'P 1'
#
loop_
_entity.id
_entity.type
_entity.pdbx_description
1 polymer ?
#
loop_
_entity_poly.entity_id
_entity_poly.type
_entity_poly.pdbx_seq_one_letter_code
_entity_poly.pdbx_strand_id
1 'polypeptide(L)'
;MLRRIFILFFPVFLFANFENIAEKGLELATFMNLKDVKNFKNSLNEIIDLSADEIKKFDTKSSNLGLDLPKFLENLATDENKKNYLNKIRIMFGEQLKYAADPLKILLKNEINNLSENELNEIMDGKILLSDFIKKYDFNAIREIIFPLIADLSLNENFKRNYKNLTGNSLTSDFNSKFTNEFLSEFFVKAANEEIKFRQNSNATFEALKKLLK
;
A
#
# COMPACT_ATOMS: atom_id res chain seq x y z
N MET A 1 -1.87 -2.97 21.16
CA MET A 1 -0.53 -2.38 20.90
C MET A 1 0.25 -3.14 19.83
N LEU A 2 0.18 -4.48 19.77
CA LEU A 2 0.79 -5.26 18.67
C LEU A 2 0.33 -4.88 17.26
N ARG A 3 -0.96 -4.58 17.03
CA ARG A 3 -1.48 -4.11 15.72
C ARG A 3 -0.80 -2.87 15.13
N ARG A 4 0.00 -2.11 15.90
CA ARG A 4 0.62 -0.85 15.47
C ARG A 4 2.11 -0.98 15.13
N ILE A 5 2.70 -2.18 15.26
CA ILE A 5 4.14 -2.41 15.16
C ILE A 5 4.59 -2.82 13.73
N PHE A 6 3.68 -3.13 12.79
CA PHE A 6 3.97 -4.02 11.64
C PHE A 6 4.08 -3.40 10.24
N ILE A 7 4.45 -2.14 10.10
CA ILE A 7 4.21 -1.40 8.86
C ILE A 7 5.49 -1.02 8.10
N LEU A 8 6.32 -2.00 7.73
CA LEU A 8 7.49 -1.72 6.86
C LEU A 8 7.18 -1.85 5.36
N PHE A 9 6.00 -2.32 4.96
CA PHE A 9 5.75 -2.70 3.55
C PHE A 9 4.37 -2.31 3.02
N PHE A 10 3.91 -1.11 3.36
CA PHE A 10 2.50 -0.75 3.19
C PHE A 10 2.11 0.34 2.17
N PRO A 11 2.98 0.93 1.31
CA PRO A 11 2.45 1.37 0.02
C PRO A 11 1.85 0.15 -0.65
N VAL A 12 2.65 -0.88 -0.91
CA VAL A 12 2.30 -1.83 -1.96
C VAL A 12 1.00 -2.59 -1.69
N PHE A 13 0.58 -2.81 -0.45
CA PHE A 13 -0.53 -3.73 -0.21
C PHE A 13 -1.39 -3.43 1.03
N LEU A 14 -2.38 -2.58 0.83
CA LEU A 14 -3.34 -2.16 1.83
C LEU A 14 -4.24 -3.27 2.46
N PHE A 15 -4.06 -4.57 2.21
CA PHE A 15 -5.25 -5.45 2.16
C PHE A 15 -5.15 -6.83 2.82
N ALA A 16 -4.15 -7.06 3.67
CA ALA A 16 -3.87 -8.39 4.21
C ALA A 16 -4.26 -8.61 5.66
N ASN A 17 -4.83 -9.79 5.93
CA ASN A 17 -5.09 -10.29 7.27
C ASN A 17 -3.80 -10.31 8.10
N PHE A 18 -3.83 -9.57 9.20
CA PHE A 18 -2.64 -8.92 9.79
C PHE A 18 -1.67 -9.85 10.51
N GLU A 19 -1.98 -11.15 10.69
CA GLU A 19 -1.16 -12.03 11.51
C GLU A 19 0.08 -12.55 10.77
N ASN A 20 -0.07 -13.04 9.54
CA ASN A 20 1.06 -13.59 8.76
C ASN A 20 2.01 -12.48 8.27
N ILE A 21 1.46 -11.31 7.89
CA ILE A 21 2.29 -10.15 7.56
C ILE A 21 2.97 -9.59 8.81
N ALA A 22 2.32 -9.67 9.98
CA ALA A 22 2.95 -9.24 11.22
C ALA A 22 4.16 -10.10 11.57
N GLU A 23 4.02 -11.43 11.49
CA GLU A 23 5.13 -12.36 11.74
C GLU A 23 6.31 -12.09 10.80
N LYS A 24 6.06 -11.95 9.50
CA LYS A 24 7.10 -11.61 8.52
C LYS A 24 7.66 -10.21 8.69
N GLY A 25 6.85 -9.26 9.16
CA GLY A 25 7.31 -7.95 9.57
C GLY A 25 8.30 -8.02 10.74
N LEU A 26 8.10 -8.94 11.70
CA LEU A 26 9.02 -9.13 12.83
C LEU A 26 10.34 -9.78 12.40
N GLU A 27 10.29 -10.78 11.51
CA GLU A 27 11.49 -11.35 10.90
C GLU A 27 12.31 -10.26 10.21
N LEU A 28 11.64 -9.45 9.40
CA LEU A 28 12.27 -8.37 8.67
C LEU A 28 12.89 -7.31 9.59
N ALA A 29 12.17 -6.91 10.65
CA ALA A 29 12.72 -6.09 11.73
C ALA A 29 14.00 -6.71 12.32
N THR A 30 13.98 -8.02 12.55
CA THR A 30 15.12 -8.73 13.13
C THR A 30 16.31 -8.70 12.18
N PHE A 31 16.12 -9.03 10.90
CA PHE A 31 17.19 -9.02 9.91
C PHE A 31 17.76 -7.64 9.62
N MET A 32 16.95 -6.57 9.69
CA MET A 32 17.46 -5.19 9.66
C MET A 32 18.41 -4.87 10.81
N ASN A 33 18.05 -5.29 12.03
CA ASN A 33 18.86 -5.07 13.22
C ASN A 33 20.13 -5.94 13.22
N LEU A 34 20.05 -7.14 12.66
CA LEU A 34 21.20 -8.05 12.49
C LEU A 34 22.06 -7.73 11.26
N LYS A 35 21.64 -6.81 10.39
CA LYS A 35 22.28 -6.50 9.10
C LYS A 35 22.41 -7.72 8.18
N ASP A 36 21.41 -8.59 8.23
CA ASP A 36 21.34 -9.78 7.38
C ASP A 36 20.65 -9.44 6.05
N VAL A 37 21.43 -8.95 5.08
CA VAL A 37 20.96 -8.51 3.77
C VAL A 37 20.17 -9.60 3.03
N LYS A 38 20.67 -10.84 3.08
CA LYS A 38 20.07 -11.95 2.35
C LYS A 38 18.69 -12.29 2.90
N ASN A 39 18.60 -12.46 4.22
CA ASN A 39 17.32 -12.81 4.85
C ASN A 39 16.35 -11.62 4.85
N PHE A 40 16.85 -10.39 4.98
CA PHE A 40 16.06 -9.19 4.76
C PHE A 40 15.39 -9.22 3.37
N LYS A 41 16.16 -9.42 2.30
CA LYS A 41 15.66 -9.50 0.92
C LYS A 41 14.65 -10.63 0.70
N ASN A 42 14.84 -11.78 1.35
CA ASN A 42 13.89 -12.88 1.27
C ASN A 42 12.57 -12.52 1.95
N SER A 43 12.63 -11.97 3.17
CA SER A 43 11.43 -11.51 3.88
C SER A 43 10.68 -10.42 3.12
N LEU A 44 11.38 -9.52 2.40
CA LEU A 44 10.76 -8.55 1.49
C LEU A 44 9.90 -9.23 0.42
N ASN A 45 10.49 -10.19 -0.28
CA ASN A 45 9.81 -10.92 -1.35
C ASN A 45 8.59 -11.71 -0.84
N GLU A 46 8.71 -12.34 0.33
CA GLU A 46 7.61 -13.07 0.96
C GLU A 46 6.47 -12.14 1.38
N ILE A 47 6.78 -10.97 1.94
CA ILE A 47 5.77 -9.96 2.24
C ILE A 47 5.07 -9.52 0.95
N ILE A 48 5.81 -9.31 -0.14
CA ILE A 48 5.21 -8.96 -1.44
C ILE A 48 4.26 -10.06 -1.93
N ASP A 49 4.64 -11.34 -1.78
CA ASP A 49 3.78 -12.48 -2.16
C ASP A 49 2.49 -12.54 -1.33
N LEU A 50 2.63 -12.55 0.01
CA LEU A 50 1.49 -12.61 0.95
C LEU A 50 0.49 -11.50 0.69
N SER A 51 1.01 -10.32 0.43
CA SER A 51 0.17 -9.15 0.33
C SER A 51 -0.57 -9.06 -1.01
N ALA A 52 0.03 -9.56 -2.10
CA ALA A 52 -0.65 -9.72 -3.37
C ALA A 52 -1.80 -10.73 -3.29
N ASP A 53 -1.59 -11.84 -2.58
CA ASP A 53 -2.63 -12.85 -2.37
C ASP A 53 -3.82 -12.28 -1.60
N GLU A 54 -3.56 -11.41 -0.65
CA GLU A 54 -4.61 -10.77 0.15
C GLU A 54 -5.39 -9.70 -0.63
N ILE A 55 -4.73 -8.93 -1.51
CA ILE A 55 -5.44 -8.08 -2.47
C ILE A 55 -6.47 -8.91 -3.24
N LYS A 56 -6.06 -10.05 -3.78
CA LYS A 56 -6.93 -10.91 -4.59
C LYS A 56 -8.13 -11.43 -3.80
N LYS A 57 -7.97 -11.64 -2.49
CA LYS A 57 -9.03 -12.11 -1.58
C LYS A 57 -10.03 -11.03 -1.19
N PHE A 58 -9.86 -9.77 -1.59
CA PHE A 58 -10.80 -8.69 -1.25
C PHE A 58 -12.26 -9.12 -1.48
N ASP A 59 -13.10 -9.12 -0.44
CA ASP A 59 -14.53 -9.43 -0.57
C ASP A 59 -15.38 -8.21 -0.17
N THR A 60 -16.37 -7.93 -1.01
CA THR A 60 -17.36 -6.85 -0.91
C THR A 60 -18.16 -6.84 0.39
N LYS A 61 -18.24 -7.97 1.10
CA LYS A 61 -19.14 -8.16 2.26
C LYS A 61 -18.52 -7.78 3.61
N SER A 62 -17.20 -7.71 3.74
CA SER A 62 -16.55 -7.60 5.06
C SER A 62 -15.36 -6.64 5.14
N SER A 63 -14.94 -6.04 4.03
CA SER A 63 -13.65 -5.37 3.98
C SER A 63 -13.77 -3.85 4.06
N ASN A 64 -13.33 -3.30 5.20
CA ASN A 64 -12.76 -1.97 5.21
C ASN A 64 -11.30 -2.12 4.81
N LEU A 65 -11.07 -2.21 3.50
CA LEU A 65 -9.74 -2.28 2.91
C LEU A 65 -8.83 -1.10 3.30
N GLY A 66 -9.34 -0.09 4.02
CA GLY A 66 -8.56 1.09 4.38
C GLY A 66 -8.05 1.87 3.17
N LEU A 67 -8.70 1.69 2.01
CA LEU A 67 -8.40 2.32 0.73
C LEU A 67 -8.28 3.83 0.90
N ASP A 68 -7.08 4.37 0.71
CA ASP A 68 -6.88 5.80 0.53
C ASP A 68 -7.41 6.14 -0.85
N LEU A 69 -8.56 6.78 -0.88
CA LEU A 69 -9.04 7.41 -2.10
C LEU A 69 -8.48 8.82 -2.16
N PRO A 70 -8.38 9.41 -3.36
CA PRO A 70 -8.04 10.82 -3.48
C PRO A 70 -8.80 11.69 -2.48
N LYS A 71 -8.09 12.55 -1.74
CA LYS A 71 -8.59 13.44 -0.70
C LYS A 71 -9.76 14.28 -1.16
N PHE A 72 -9.78 14.67 -2.44
CA PHE A 72 -10.90 15.42 -2.99
C PHE A 72 -12.21 14.63 -2.95
N LEU A 73 -12.19 13.30 -2.95
CA LEU A 73 -13.37 12.46 -2.73
C LEU A 73 -13.68 12.33 -1.23
N GLU A 74 -12.65 12.18 -0.41
CA GLU A 74 -12.84 12.01 1.03
C GLU A 74 -13.42 13.26 1.71
N ASN A 75 -12.92 14.44 1.32
CA ASN A 75 -13.39 15.73 1.83
C ASN A 75 -14.87 16.02 1.50
N LEU A 76 -15.47 15.31 0.55
CA LEU A 76 -16.87 15.49 0.15
C LEU A 76 -17.85 14.63 0.98
N ALA A 77 -17.36 13.66 1.75
CA ALA A 77 -18.20 12.73 2.52
C ALA A 77 -18.61 13.27 3.90
N THR A 78 -19.05 14.52 3.97
CA THR A 78 -19.43 15.18 5.23
C THR A 78 -20.80 14.75 5.78
N ASP A 79 -21.73 14.35 4.91
CA ASP A 79 -23.04 13.79 5.26
C ASP A 79 -23.03 12.24 5.18
N GLU A 80 -23.86 11.57 5.98
CA GLU A 80 -23.97 10.10 6.02
C GLU A 80 -24.30 9.48 4.65
N ASN A 81 -25.17 10.09 3.86
CA ASN A 81 -25.50 9.65 2.50
C ASN A 81 -24.26 9.71 1.60
N LYS A 82 -23.45 10.77 1.72
CA LYS A 82 -22.21 10.92 0.96
C LYS A 82 -21.14 9.92 1.40
N LYS A 83 -21.05 9.60 2.70
CA LYS A 83 -20.17 8.52 3.21
C LYS A 83 -20.54 7.17 2.61
N ASN A 84 -21.82 6.88 2.44
CA ASN A 84 -22.27 5.65 1.79
C ASN A 84 -21.83 5.59 0.31
N TYR A 85 -21.97 6.68 -0.44
CA TYR A 85 -21.49 6.72 -1.83
C TYR A 85 -19.97 6.60 -1.94
N LEU A 86 -19.22 7.25 -1.04
CA LEU A 86 -17.78 7.08 -0.95
C LEU A 86 -17.40 5.63 -0.67
N ASN A 87 -18.10 4.96 0.24
CA ASN A 87 -17.88 3.56 0.54
C ASN A 87 -18.16 2.64 -0.67
N LYS A 88 -19.22 2.92 -1.43
CA LYS A 88 -19.51 2.19 -2.68
C LYS A 88 -18.41 2.37 -3.72
N ILE A 89 -17.89 3.59 -3.87
CA ILE A 89 -16.75 3.88 -4.75
C ILE A 89 -15.50 3.14 -4.28
N ARG A 90 -15.20 3.14 -2.97
CA ARG A 90 -14.11 2.34 -2.39
C ARG A 90 -14.24 0.88 -2.77
N ILE A 91 -15.43 0.30 -2.58
CA ILE A 91 -15.65 -1.12 -2.88
C ILE A 91 -15.35 -1.40 -4.36
N MET A 92 -15.95 -0.64 -5.27
CA MET A 92 -15.75 -0.83 -6.72
C MET A 92 -14.29 -0.65 -7.14
N PHE A 93 -13.59 0.33 -6.54
CA PHE A 93 -12.17 0.51 -6.82
C PHE A 93 -11.32 -0.64 -6.27
N GLY A 94 -11.61 -1.12 -5.07
CA GLY A 94 -10.97 -2.30 -4.50
C GLY A 94 -11.16 -3.55 -5.35
N GLU A 95 -12.34 -3.73 -5.97
CA GLU A 95 -12.60 -4.85 -6.88
C GLU A 95 -11.67 -4.79 -8.10
N GLN A 96 -11.50 -3.58 -8.65
CA GLN A 96 -10.61 -3.35 -9.79
C GLN A 96 -9.14 -3.55 -9.43
N LEU A 97 -8.70 -3.10 -8.26
CA LEU A 97 -7.31 -3.25 -7.81
C LEU A 97 -6.85 -4.69 -7.70
N LYS A 98 -7.76 -5.66 -7.57
CA LYS A 98 -7.41 -7.09 -7.64
C LYS A 98 -6.63 -7.46 -8.88
N TYR A 99 -6.98 -6.85 -10.01
CA TYR A 99 -6.33 -7.11 -11.29
C TYR A 99 -4.93 -6.48 -11.38
N ALA A 100 -4.60 -5.53 -10.49
CA ALA A 100 -3.24 -4.98 -10.37
C ALA A 100 -2.31 -5.86 -9.52
N ALA A 101 -2.84 -6.80 -8.73
CA ALA A 101 -2.06 -7.51 -7.72
C ALA A 101 -0.84 -8.24 -8.29
N ASP A 102 -1.03 -9.02 -9.35
CA ASP A 102 0.05 -9.78 -9.99
C ASP A 102 1.06 -8.90 -10.73
N PRO A 103 0.63 -7.94 -11.59
CA PRO A 103 1.55 -7.01 -12.22
C PRO A 103 2.40 -6.22 -11.21
N LEU A 104 1.80 -5.70 -10.15
CA LEU A 104 2.53 -4.97 -9.10
C LEU A 104 3.50 -5.87 -8.35
N LYS A 105 3.06 -7.09 -7.99
CA LYS A 105 3.92 -8.10 -7.38
C LYS A 105 5.16 -8.37 -8.23
N ILE A 106 4.99 -8.62 -9.53
CA ILE A 106 6.11 -8.91 -10.43
C ILE A 106 7.05 -7.72 -10.50
N LEU A 107 6.51 -6.52 -10.74
CA LEU A 107 7.30 -5.28 -10.80
C LEU A 107 8.17 -5.13 -9.55
N LEU A 108 7.55 -5.23 -8.38
CA LEU A 108 8.25 -4.93 -7.13
C LEU A 108 9.23 -6.01 -6.71
N LYS A 109 8.94 -7.30 -6.98
CA LYS A 109 9.94 -8.35 -6.78
C LYS A 109 11.15 -8.13 -7.68
N ASN A 110 10.95 -7.70 -8.93
CA ASN A 110 12.07 -7.38 -9.80
C ASN A 110 12.91 -6.23 -9.23
N GLU A 111 12.28 -5.15 -8.78
CA GLU A 111 13.00 -4.02 -8.16
C GLU A 111 13.77 -4.43 -6.92
N ILE A 112 13.12 -5.13 -5.97
CA ILE A 112 13.81 -5.65 -4.78
C ILE A 112 14.95 -6.59 -5.16
N ASN A 113 14.78 -7.39 -6.22
CA ASN A 113 15.82 -8.32 -6.66
C ASN A 113 17.00 -7.64 -7.35
N ASN A 114 16.78 -6.47 -7.96
CA ASN A 114 17.80 -5.67 -8.62
C ASN A 114 18.54 -4.71 -7.67
N LEU A 115 18.02 -4.46 -6.45
CA LEU A 115 18.72 -3.68 -5.44
C LEU A 115 20.09 -4.29 -5.12
N SER A 116 21.11 -3.43 -5.13
CA SER A 116 22.46 -3.76 -4.68
C SER A 116 22.51 -3.96 -3.16
N GLU A 117 23.54 -4.66 -2.69
CA GLU A 117 23.79 -4.82 -1.25
C GLU A 117 23.97 -3.47 -0.53
N ASN A 118 24.57 -2.48 -1.19
CA ASN A 118 24.71 -1.13 -0.63
C ASN A 118 23.35 -0.46 -0.43
N GLU A 119 22.49 -0.50 -1.44
CA GLU A 119 21.13 0.07 -1.34
C GLU A 119 20.30 -0.66 -0.27
N LEU A 120 20.40 -1.99 -0.20
CA LEU A 120 19.73 -2.78 0.85
C LEU A 120 20.24 -2.40 2.24
N ASN A 121 21.55 -2.17 2.40
CA ASN A 121 22.12 -1.69 3.65
C ASN A 121 21.63 -0.29 4.02
N GLU A 122 21.55 0.64 3.07
CA GLU A 122 21.01 1.99 3.30
C GLU A 122 19.52 1.96 3.67
N ILE A 123 18.75 1.07 3.07
CA ILE A 123 17.36 0.81 3.42
C ILE A 123 17.28 0.20 4.83
N MET A 124 18.08 -0.81 5.17
CA MET A 124 18.08 -1.39 6.52
C MET A 124 18.52 -0.39 7.59
N ASP A 125 19.44 0.52 7.27
CA ASP A 125 19.88 1.62 8.13
C ASP A 125 18.83 2.73 8.28
N GLY A 126 17.82 2.77 7.40
CA GLY A 126 16.83 3.83 7.35
C GLY A 126 17.37 5.16 6.80
N LYS A 127 18.51 5.13 6.10
CA LYS A 127 19.03 6.28 5.35
C LYS A 127 18.15 6.59 4.14
N ILE A 128 17.55 5.56 3.55
CA ILE A 128 16.61 5.65 2.44
C ILE A 128 15.32 4.92 2.85
N LEU A 129 14.19 5.55 2.59
CA LEU A 129 12.90 4.88 2.66
C LEU A 129 12.66 4.11 1.36
N LEU A 130 12.31 2.84 1.47
CA LEU A 130 12.03 2.02 0.29
C LEU A 130 10.83 2.58 -0.50
N SER A 131 9.83 3.11 0.20
CA SER A 131 8.69 3.78 -0.40
C SER A 131 9.08 4.98 -1.28
N ASP A 132 10.03 5.80 -0.83
CA ASP A 132 10.57 6.92 -1.61
C ASP A 132 11.42 6.43 -2.79
N PHE A 133 12.18 5.36 -2.59
CA PHE A 133 12.94 4.72 -3.67
C PHE A 133 12.01 4.27 -4.81
N ILE A 134 11.00 3.46 -4.49
CA ILE A 134 10.01 2.97 -5.48
C ILE A 134 9.28 4.14 -6.14
N LYS A 135 8.87 5.15 -5.37
CA LYS A 135 8.23 6.35 -5.93
C LYS A 135 9.11 7.05 -6.96
N LYS A 136 10.42 7.14 -6.70
CA LYS A 136 11.32 7.86 -7.59
C LYS A 136 11.55 7.12 -8.91
N TYR A 137 11.69 5.81 -8.87
CA TYR A 137 12.10 5.02 -10.03
C TYR A 137 10.94 4.37 -10.78
N ASP A 138 9.87 3.97 -10.08
CA ASP A 138 8.83 3.09 -10.64
C ASP A 138 7.44 3.72 -10.70
N PHE A 139 7.31 5.02 -10.35
CA PHE A 139 5.99 5.68 -10.34
C PHE A 139 5.26 5.57 -11.68
N ASN A 140 5.99 5.72 -12.80
CA ASN A 140 5.38 5.60 -14.13
C ASN A 140 4.95 4.16 -14.44
N ALA A 141 5.77 3.16 -14.10
CA ALA A 141 5.41 1.76 -14.29
C ALA A 141 4.19 1.36 -13.44
N ILE A 142 4.15 1.80 -12.18
CA ILE A 142 2.98 1.61 -11.29
C ILE A 142 1.75 2.33 -11.86
N ARG A 143 1.93 3.55 -12.37
CA ARG A 143 0.86 4.29 -13.03
C ARG A 143 0.31 3.55 -14.24
N GLU A 144 1.16 2.98 -15.09
CA GLU A 144 0.75 2.22 -16.27
C GLU A 144 -0.06 0.97 -15.91
N ILE A 145 0.19 0.37 -14.73
CA ILE A 145 -0.61 -0.73 -14.20
C ILE A 145 -1.96 -0.25 -13.67
N ILE A 146 -1.99 0.87 -12.94
CA ILE A 146 -3.20 1.35 -12.24
C ILE A 146 -4.15 2.14 -13.15
N PHE A 147 -3.62 2.92 -14.10
CA PHE A 147 -4.43 3.83 -14.92
C PHE A 147 -5.53 3.12 -15.74
N PRO A 148 -5.26 1.98 -16.42
CA PRO A 148 -6.30 1.26 -17.15
C PRO A 148 -7.47 0.81 -16.26
N LEU A 149 -7.18 0.40 -15.02
CA LEU A 149 -8.20 -0.02 -14.06
C LEU A 149 -9.12 1.13 -13.65
N ILE A 150 -8.58 2.33 -13.50
CA ILE A 150 -9.37 3.56 -13.27
C ILE A 150 -10.18 3.92 -14.51
N ALA A 151 -9.59 3.77 -15.70
CA ALA A 151 -10.29 4.04 -16.96
C ALA A 151 -11.52 3.12 -17.11
N ASP A 152 -11.35 1.81 -16.89
CA ASP A 152 -12.45 0.85 -16.94
C ASP A 152 -13.51 1.14 -15.87
N LEU A 153 -13.07 1.49 -14.66
CA LEU A 153 -13.97 1.89 -13.58
C LEU A 153 -14.78 3.15 -13.94
N SER A 154 -14.16 4.13 -14.60
CA SER A 154 -14.80 5.37 -15.02
C SER A 154 -15.90 5.16 -16.08
N LEU A 155 -15.83 4.04 -16.82
CA LEU A 155 -16.84 3.64 -17.79
C LEU A 155 -18.04 2.94 -17.14
N ASN A 156 -17.89 2.44 -15.91
CA ASN A 156 -18.94 1.73 -15.19
C ASN A 156 -20.08 2.68 -14.76
N GLU A 157 -21.32 2.36 -15.16
CA GLU A 157 -22.50 3.19 -14.87
C GLU A 157 -22.83 3.28 -13.37
N ASN A 158 -22.58 2.23 -12.59
CA ASN A 158 -22.76 2.28 -11.14
C ASN A 158 -21.74 3.21 -10.50
N PHE A 159 -20.49 3.18 -10.96
CA PHE A 159 -19.45 4.09 -10.50
C PHE A 159 -19.80 5.54 -10.83
N LYS A 160 -20.14 5.86 -12.09
CA LYS A 160 -20.56 7.20 -12.51
C LYS A 160 -21.71 7.74 -11.67
N ARG A 161 -22.72 6.92 -11.42
CA ARG A 161 -23.88 7.28 -10.58
C ARG A 161 -23.48 7.55 -9.14
N ASN A 162 -22.67 6.70 -8.52
CA ASN A 162 -22.19 6.93 -7.16
C ASN A 162 -21.31 8.18 -7.08
N TYR A 163 -20.44 8.41 -8.07
CA TYR A 163 -19.64 9.64 -8.16
C TYR A 163 -20.52 10.87 -8.26
N LYS A 164 -21.53 10.88 -9.14
CA LYS A 164 -22.47 11.99 -9.27
C LYS A 164 -23.25 12.25 -7.98
N ASN A 165 -23.65 11.21 -7.26
CA ASN A 165 -24.31 11.36 -5.97
C ASN A 165 -23.36 11.88 -4.87
N LEU A 166 -22.08 11.52 -4.93
CA LEU A 166 -21.06 12.02 -3.99
C LEU A 166 -20.72 13.49 -4.25
N THR A 167 -20.49 13.85 -5.51
CA THR A 167 -19.90 15.15 -5.89
C THR A 167 -20.90 16.18 -6.41
N GLY A 168 -22.11 15.74 -6.78
CA GLY A 168 -23.09 16.54 -7.52
C GLY A 168 -22.79 16.70 -9.02
N ASN A 169 -21.62 16.25 -9.48
CA ASN A 169 -21.11 16.47 -10.83
C ASN A 169 -20.87 15.15 -11.57
N SER A 170 -20.93 15.19 -12.90
CA SER A 170 -20.46 14.09 -13.75
C SER A 170 -18.94 14.01 -13.74
N LEU A 171 -18.39 12.86 -14.13
CA LEU A 171 -16.95 12.71 -14.35
C LEU A 171 -16.47 13.69 -15.43
N THR A 172 -15.36 14.37 -15.17
CA THR A 172 -14.69 15.23 -16.14
C THR A 172 -13.82 14.40 -17.09
N SER A 173 -13.45 14.97 -18.24
CA SER A 173 -12.59 14.30 -19.22
C SER A 173 -11.19 13.96 -18.69
N ASP A 174 -10.71 14.72 -17.70
CA ASP A 174 -9.41 14.53 -17.04
C ASP A 174 -9.48 13.72 -15.74
N PHE A 175 -10.67 13.20 -15.39
CA PHE A 175 -10.91 12.49 -14.14
C PHE A 175 -9.91 11.34 -13.93
N ASN A 176 -9.70 10.48 -14.93
CA ASN A 176 -8.84 9.30 -14.80
C ASN A 176 -7.40 9.71 -14.43
N SER A 177 -6.85 10.71 -15.12
CA SER A 177 -5.49 11.19 -14.86
C SER A 177 -5.37 11.82 -13.47
N LYS A 178 -6.33 12.67 -13.08
CA LYS A 178 -6.37 13.30 -11.76
C LYS A 178 -6.51 12.29 -10.64
N PHE A 179 -7.44 11.35 -10.78
CA PHE A 179 -7.68 10.32 -9.79
C PHE A 179 -6.45 9.45 -9.60
N THR A 180 -5.86 8.91 -10.69
CA THR A 180 -4.66 8.06 -10.59
C THR A 180 -3.49 8.80 -9.95
N ASN A 181 -3.25 10.05 -10.34
CA ASN A 181 -2.15 10.85 -9.79
C ASN A 181 -2.29 11.10 -8.29
N GLU A 182 -3.48 11.54 -7.88
CA GLU A 182 -3.74 11.85 -6.48
C GLU A 182 -3.70 10.57 -5.64
N PHE A 183 -4.33 9.49 -6.13
CA PHE A 183 -4.30 8.18 -5.50
C PHE A 183 -2.86 7.71 -5.25
N LEU A 184 -2.01 7.68 -6.28
CA LEU A 184 -0.63 7.25 -6.14
C LEU A 184 0.17 8.19 -5.23
N SER A 185 -0.07 9.49 -5.29
CA SER A 185 0.62 10.46 -4.45
C SER A 185 0.31 10.23 -2.96
N GLU A 186 -0.97 10.06 -2.62
CA GLU A 186 -1.40 9.81 -1.25
C GLU A 186 -0.92 8.46 -0.72
N PHE A 187 -1.01 7.44 -1.58
CA PHE A 187 -0.48 6.12 -1.33
C PHE A 187 0.99 6.17 -0.92
N PHE A 188 1.85 6.85 -1.69
CA PHE A 188 3.27 6.95 -1.35
C PHE A 188 3.54 7.81 -0.11
N VAL A 189 2.71 8.81 0.17
CA VAL A 189 2.82 9.58 1.43
C VAL A 189 2.49 8.70 2.64
N LYS A 190 1.38 7.94 2.58
CA LYS A 190 0.99 7.04 3.66
C LYS A 190 2.04 5.96 3.88
N ALA A 191 2.51 5.37 2.79
CA ALA A 191 3.59 4.40 2.80
C ALA A 191 4.84 4.84 3.55
N ALA A 192 5.36 6.03 3.23
CA ALA A 192 6.52 6.58 3.90
C ALA A 192 6.27 6.79 5.40
N ASN A 193 5.12 7.35 5.76
CA ASN A 193 4.74 7.55 7.16
C ASN A 193 4.65 6.23 7.93
N GLU A 194 4.11 5.21 7.30
CA GLU A 194 4.01 3.90 7.88
C GLU A 194 5.37 3.21 8.04
N GLU A 195 6.22 3.29 7.02
CA GLU A 195 7.60 2.80 7.06
C GLU A 195 8.39 3.41 8.23
N ILE A 196 8.26 4.73 8.43
CA ILE A 196 8.87 5.45 9.55
C ILE A 196 8.38 4.91 10.90
N LYS A 197 7.06 4.73 11.06
CA LYS A 197 6.48 4.19 12.31
C LYS A 197 6.98 2.79 12.60
N PHE A 198 7.07 1.92 11.59
CA PHE A 198 7.61 0.58 11.79
C PHE A 198 9.05 0.65 12.30
N ARG A 199 9.90 1.47 11.69
CA ARG A 199 11.32 1.56 12.10
C ARG A 199 11.44 1.97 13.56
N GLN A 200 10.65 2.95 13.98
CA GLN A 200 10.58 3.38 15.38
C GLN A 200 10.18 2.23 16.31
N ASN A 201 9.15 1.46 15.92
CA ASN A 201 8.64 0.34 16.70
C ASN A 201 9.55 -0.89 16.72
N SER A 202 10.21 -1.20 15.59
CA SER A 202 11.15 -2.30 15.44
C SER A 202 12.36 -2.09 16.33
N ASN A 203 12.96 -0.90 16.31
CA ASN A 203 14.08 -0.56 17.18
C ASN A 203 13.69 -0.66 18.65
N ALA A 204 12.52 -0.13 19.02
CA ALA A 204 12.01 -0.23 20.39
C ALA A 204 11.82 -1.70 20.83
N THR A 205 11.30 -2.55 19.93
CA THR A 205 11.06 -3.98 20.18
C THR A 205 12.39 -4.73 20.33
N PHE A 206 13.34 -4.50 19.43
CA PHE A 206 14.67 -5.12 19.46
C PHE A 206 15.43 -4.75 20.74
N GLU A 207 15.41 -3.48 21.13
CA GLU A 207 16.04 -3.03 22.38
C GLU A 207 15.35 -3.59 23.63
N ALA A 208 14.03 -3.79 23.61
CA ALA A 208 13.31 -4.46 24.69
C ALA A 208 13.69 -5.95 24.80
N LEU A 209 13.75 -6.67 23.68
CA LEU A 209 14.18 -8.08 23.65
C LEU A 209 15.61 -8.25 24.15
N LYS A 210 16.52 -7.35 23.75
CA LYS A 210 17.91 -7.35 24.20
C LYS A 210 18.06 -7.18 25.71
N LYS A 211 17.13 -6.46 26.37
CA LYS A 211 17.09 -6.31 27.83
C LYS A 211 16.54 -7.54 28.54
N LEU A 212 15.63 -8.29 27.91
CA LEU A 212 15.04 -9.52 28.47
C LEU A 212 15.97 -10.73 28.34
N LEU A 213 16.88 -10.72 27.37
CA LEU A 213 17.86 -11.79 27.11
C LEU A 213 19.19 -11.59 27.86
N LYS A 214 19.29 -10.57 28.73
CA LYS A 214 20.41 -10.31 29.63
C LYS A 214 20.01 -10.63 31.06
#